data_AF-A0A914T7Y6-F1
#
_entry.id   AF-A0A914T7Y6-F1
#
_cell.length_a   1.000
_cell.length_b   1.000
_cell.length_c   1.000
_cell.angle_alpha   90.00
_cell.angle_beta   90.00
_cell.angle_gamma   90.00
#
_symmetry.space_group_name_H-M   'P 1'
#
loop_
_entity.id
_entity.type
_entity.pdbx_description
1 polymer ?
#
loop_
_entity_poly.entity_id
_entity_poly.type
_entity_poly.pdbx_seq_one_letter_code
_entity_poly.pdbx_strand_id
1 'polypeptide(L)'
;GPPFCDCWQHGGSCPKPPPTPAPGPRVMLNEWMDIRAGDPFPTRALIKALGQSLNTIPGQNPDQYVALWYQQGEPVMGRVWNEGGKVAANFGWFNNEYNKNVGSIQLLVELPDQVRGFDYAWKPFKEAAVFGEKEWYPVHVEYHKGDISPCVLTVEGGKQILGKVDVRNERATVAYNGKEHIFVGPTVHPFVVLCRKARPGQKFD
;
A
#
# COMPACT_ATOMS: atom_id res chain seq x y z
N GLY A 1 -6.70 24.69 -13.80
CA GLY A 1 -5.98 23.64 -13.04
C GLY A 1 -6.68 22.31 -13.25
N PRO A 2 -6.05 21.19 -12.88
CA PRO A 2 -6.69 19.87 -12.90
C PRO A 2 -7.92 19.82 -11.97
N PRO A 3 -8.83 18.84 -12.14
CA PRO A 3 -10.13 18.81 -11.45
C PRO A 3 -10.09 18.88 -9.92
N PHE A 4 -9.01 18.40 -9.28
CA PHE A 4 -8.86 18.35 -7.83
C PHE A 4 -7.72 19.23 -7.31
N CYS A 5 -7.35 20.28 -8.04
CA CYS A 5 -6.26 21.16 -7.65
C CYS A 5 -6.56 21.89 -6.32
N ASP A 6 -5.65 21.77 -5.36
CA ASP A 6 -5.71 22.41 -4.04
C ASP A 6 -4.72 23.58 -3.92
N CYS A 7 -4.17 24.07 -5.03
CA CYS A 7 -3.12 25.09 -5.01
C CYS A 7 -3.56 26.38 -4.29
N TRP A 8 -4.88 26.67 -4.24
CA TRP A 8 -5.47 27.76 -3.47
C TRP A 8 -5.23 27.66 -1.95
N GLN A 9 -5.01 26.46 -1.41
CA GLN A 9 -4.70 26.21 0.00
C GLN A 9 -3.24 26.49 0.34
N HIS A 10 -2.37 26.58 -0.67
CA HIS A 10 -0.92 26.70 -0.53
C HIS A 10 -0.37 27.99 -1.17
N GLY A 11 -1.21 29.01 -1.35
CA GLY A 11 -0.81 30.32 -1.89
C GLY A 11 -0.69 30.37 -3.42
N GLY A 12 -1.19 29.35 -4.13
CA GLY A 12 -1.25 29.33 -5.59
C GLY A 12 -2.42 30.15 -6.17
N SER A 13 -2.36 30.42 -7.47
CA SER A 13 -3.32 31.29 -8.19
C SER A 13 -4.61 30.60 -8.63
N CYS A 14 -4.84 29.35 -8.26
CA CYS A 14 -6.05 28.62 -8.63
C CYS A 14 -7.26 29.22 -7.87
N PRO A 15 -8.42 29.40 -8.54
CA PRO A 15 -9.62 29.80 -7.85
C PRO A 15 -10.04 28.75 -6.81
N LYS A 16 -10.42 29.20 -5.61
CA LYS A 16 -10.98 28.33 -4.58
C LYS A 16 -12.27 27.68 -5.12
N PRO A 17 -12.40 26.34 -5.08
CA PRO A 17 -13.63 25.68 -5.50
C PRO A 17 -14.82 26.10 -4.62
N PRO A 18 -16.05 26.11 -5.16
CA PRO A 18 -17.24 26.46 -4.40
C PRO A 18 -17.45 25.52 -3.19
N PRO A 19 -18.10 26.00 -2.10
CA PRO A 19 -18.26 25.26 -0.84
C PRO A 19 -18.92 23.89 -1.01
N THR A 20 -19.81 23.79 -1.99
CA THR A 20 -20.41 22.54 -2.45
C THR A 20 -19.74 22.18 -3.77
N PRO A 21 -18.84 21.20 -3.80
CA PRO A 21 -18.36 20.68 -5.06
C PRO A 21 -19.58 20.18 -5.85
N ALA A 22 -19.74 20.65 -7.09
CA ALA A 22 -20.60 19.94 -8.02
C ALA A 22 -20.18 18.46 -8.01
N PRO A 23 -21.11 17.49 -8.09
CA PRO A 23 -20.78 16.07 -8.05
C PRO A 23 -20.00 15.69 -9.31
N GLY A 24 -18.70 15.96 -9.28
CA GLY A 24 -17.74 15.47 -10.27
C GLY A 24 -17.48 13.99 -10.02
N PRO A 25 -17.02 13.26 -11.05
CA PRO A 25 -16.62 11.86 -10.88
C PRO A 25 -15.56 11.76 -9.80
N ARG A 26 -15.76 10.88 -8.82
CA ARG A 26 -14.77 10.64 -7.76
C ARG A 26 -13.65 9.74 -8.30
N VAL A 27 -12.45 9.86 -7.73
CA VAL A 27 -11.33 9.00 -8.14
C VAL A 27 -11.55 7.58 -7.64
N MET A 28 -11.57 6.61 -8.57
CA MET A 28 -11.74 5.18 -8.30
C MET A 28 -10.45 4.36 -8.43
N LEU A 29 -9.37 4.99 -8.89
CA LEU A 29 -8.05 4.38 -9.03
C LEU A 29 -7.22 4.61 -7.75
N ASN A 30 -6.35 3.65 -7.44
CA ASN A 30 -5.34 3.84 -6.41
C ASN A 30 -4.34 4.90 -6.86
N GLU A 31 -4.02 5.86 -6.00
CA GLU A 31 -3.03 6.91 -6.29
C GLU A 31 -1.63 6.41 -5.90
N TRP A 32 -0.75 6.28 -6.89
CA TRP A 32 0.64 5.90 -6.70
C TRP A 32 1.55 7.07 -7.04
N MET A 33 2.36 7.51 -6.07
CA MET A 33 3.32 8.59 -6.28
C MET A 33 4.71 8.01 -6.53
N ASP A 34 5.34 8.42 -7.63
CA ASP A 34 6.72 8.07 -7.93
C ASP A 34 7.71 8.79 -7.01
N ILE A 35 8.69 8.06 -6.50
CA ILE A 35 9.77 8.59 -5.67
C ILE A 35 11.01 7.69 -5.80
N ARG A 36 12.20 8.17 -5.43
CA ARG A 36 13.38 7.30 -5.29
C ARG A 36 13.71 7.07 -3.82
N ALA A 37 14.19 5.88 -3.50
CA ALA A 37 14.81 5.66 -2.20
C ALA A 37 15.96 6.66 -1.98
N GLY A 38 16.00 7.27 -0.79
CA GLY A 38 16.92 8.35 -0.44
C GLY A 38 16.42 9.76 -0.73
N ASP A 39 15.33 9.94 -1.48
CA ASP A 39 14.67 11.24 -1.61
C ASP A 39 14.09 11.69 -0.25
N PRO A 40 13.80 12.99 -0.05
CA PRO A 40 13.11 13.46 1.15
C PRO A 40 11.80 12.71 1.38
N PHE A 41 11.54 12.36 2.64
CA PHE A 41 10.30 11.68 3.00
C PHE A 41 9.09 12.57 2.68
N PRO A 42 8.07 12.07 1.96
CA PRO A 42 7.00 12.91 1.45
C PRO A 42 6.07 13.40 2.56
N THR A 43 5.42 14.52 2.29
CA THR A 43 4.40 15.12 3.17
C THR A 43 2.97 14.70 2.82
N ARG A 44 2.77 14.04 1.67
CA ARG A 44 1.45 13.49 1.28
C ARG A 44 1.03 12.40 2.27
N ALA A 45 -0.28 12.25 2.46
CA ALA A 45 -0.83 11.18 3.28
C ALA A 45 -0.54 9.81 2.63
N LEU A 46 0.29 8.99 3.29
CA LEU A 46 0.63 7.64 2.84
C LEU A 46 -0.19 6.59 3.59
N ILE A 47 -0.45 5.45 2.96
CA ILE A 47 -1.13 4.33 3.62
C ILE A 47 -0.19 3.63 4.60
N LYS A 48 -0.39 3.90 5.89
CA LYS A 48 0.34 3.27 7.00
C LYS A 48 -0.18 1.87 7.29
N ALA A 49 0.72 0.94 7.55
CA ALA A 49 0.41 -0.43 7.95
C ALA A 49 -0.53 -0.44 9.18
N LEU A 50 -1.68 -1.09 9.05
CA LEU A 50 -2.75 -1.12 10.07
C LEU A 50 -3.26 0.26 10.56
N GLY A 51 -2.88 1.36 9.91
CA GLY A 51 -3.16 2.72 10.39
C GLY A 51 -2.45 3.08 11.69
N GLN A 52 -1.45 2.31 12.14
CA GLN A 52 -0.80 2.48 13.44
C GLN A 52 0.68 2.06 13.41
N SER A 53 1.42 2.35 14.48
CA SER A 53 2.77 1.82 14.67
C SER A 53 2.69 0.32 14.97
N LEU A 54 3.44 -0.49 14.24
CA LEU A 54 3.41 -1.94 14.39
C LEU A 54 4.22 -2.41 15.62
N ASN A 55 3.78 -3.49 16.26
CA ASN A 55 4.65 -4.29 17.12
C ASN A 55 5.58 -5.13 16.23
N THR A 56 6.58 -4.48 15.62
CA THR A 56 7.45 -5.11 14.63
C THR A 56 8.66 -5.80 15.23
N ILE A 57 9.41 -6.52 14.38
CA ILE A 57 10.63 -7.23 14.77
C ILE A 57 11.76 -6.23 15.09
N PRO A 58 12.74 -6.61 15.95
CA PRO A 58 13.88 -5.74 16.26
C PRO A 58 14.63 -5.27 15.02
N GLY A 59 15.07 -4.00 15.03
CA GLY A 59 15.80 -3.39 13.92
C GLY A 59 14.93 -2.94 12.73
N GLN A 60 13.62 -3.17 12.75
CA GLN A 60 12.69 -2.63 11.76
C GLN A 60 11.94 -1.42 12.34
N ASN A 61 11.67 -0.43 11.49
CA ASN A 61 10.89 0.74 11.90
C ASN A 61 9.41 0.32 12.14
N PRO A 62 8.79 0.67 13.28
CA PRO A 62 7.36 0.41 13.53
C PRO A 62 6.40 1.10 12.56
N ASP A 63 6.80 2.25 12.01
CA ASP A 63 5.99 3.06 11.11
C ASP A 63 6.30 2.71 9.66
N GLN A 64 5.54 1.75 9.14
CA GLN A 64 5.72 1.18 7.81
C GLN A 64 4.60 1.63 6.88
N TYR A 65 4.94 1.99 5.64
CA TYR A 65 4.00 2.48 4.64
C TYR A 65 4.07 1.65 3.36
N VAL A 66 2.94 1.52 2.68
CA VAL A 66 2.81 0.70 1.47
C VAL A 66 3.62 1.29 0.32
N ALA A 67 4.46 0.45 -0.27
CA ALA A 67 5.23 0.78 -1.45
C ALA A 67 5.19 -0.36 -2.46
N LEU A 68 5.37 0.02 -3.72
CA LEU A 68 5.45 -0.85 -4.88
C LEU A 68 6.80 -0.64 -5.57
N TRP A 69 7.44 -1.73 -5.92
CA TRP A 69 8.64 -1.78 -6.74
C TRP A 69 8.43 -2.79 -7.87
N TYR A 70 9.29 -2.75 -8.88
CA TYR A 70 9.29 -3.75 -9.94
C TYR A 70 10.66 -4.39 -10.04
N GLN A 71 10.68 -5.71 -10.10
CA GLN A 71 11.89 -6.47 -10.36
C GLN A 71 11.63 -7.47 -11.48
N GLN A 72 12.41 -7.38 -12.56
CA GLN A 72 12.23 -8.17 -13.78
C GLN A 72 10.78 -8.16 -14.33
N GLY A 73 10.11 -7.01 -14.23
CA GLY A 73 8.72 -6.83 -14.67
C GLY A 73 7.66 -7.34 -13.70
N GLU A 74 8.04 -7.94 -12.57
CA GLU A 74 7.09 -8.40 -11.55
C GLU A 74 6.80 -7.30 -10.54
N PRO A 75 5.53 -7.03 -10.19
CA PRO A 75 5.20 -6.11 -9.11
C PRO A 75 5.56 -6.70 -7.76
N VAL A 76 6.28 -5.93 -6.94
CA VAL A 76 6.74 -6.31 -5.61
C VAL A 76 6.23 -5.29 -4.61
N MET A 77 5.16 -5.64 -3.89
CA MET A 77 4.74 -4.85 -2.73
C MET A 77 5.77 -5.02 -1.59
N GLY A 78 6.02 -3.94 -0.89
CA GLY A 78 6.95 -3.90 0.24
C GLY A 78 6.62 -2.75 1.17
N ARG A 79 7.65 -2.27 1.88
CA ARG A 79 7.49 -1.23 2.88
C ARG A 79 8.52 -0.13 2.73
N VAL A 80 8.11 1.08 3.06
CA VAL A 80 9.01 2.21 3.32
C VAL A 80 8.82 2.76 4.72
N TRP A 81 9.81 3.49 5.20
CA TRP A 81 9.76 4.25 6.45
C TRP A 81 10.59 5.52 6.33
N ASN A 82 10.38 6.44 7.25
CA ASN A 82 11.19 7.64 7.37
C ASN A 82 12.47 7.32 8.14
N GLU A 83 13.62 7.45 7.46
CA GLU A 83 14.94 7.30 8.05
C GLU A 83 15.70 8.63 7.96
N GLY A 84 15.72 9.38 9.06
CA GLY A 84 16.42 10.66 9.12
C GLY A 84 15.92 11.71 8.11
N GLY A 85 14.61 11.72 7.84
CA GLY A 85 13.98 12.63 6.87
C GLY A 85 14.02 12.14 5.43
N LYS A 86 14.51 10.92 5.17
CA LYS A 86 14.61 10.32 3.83
C LYS A 86 13.80 9.03 3.73
N VAL A 87 13.44 8.67 2.50
CA VAL A 87 12.76 7.41 2.19
C VAL A 87 13.76 6.26 2.25
N ALA A 88 13.60 5.39 3.24
CA ALA A 88 14.21 4.06 3.26
C ALA A 88 13.15 3.01 2.88
N ALA A 89 13.59 1.92 2.25
CA ALA A 89 12.69 0.95 1.63
C ALA A 89 13.19 -0.48 1.78
N ASN A 90 12.27 -1.45 1.77
CA ASN A 90 12.59 -2.86 1.85
C ASN A 90 11.58 -3.72 1.07
N PHE A 91 12.10 -4.55 0.18
CA PHE A 91 11.33 -5.45 -0.68
C PHE A 91 11.90 -6.87 -0.62
N GLY A 92 11.02 -7.86 -0.69
CA GLY A 92 11.39 -9.26 -0.81
C GLY A 92 11.04 -9.81 -2.17
N TRP A 93 12.01 -10.38 -2.87
CA TRP A 93 11.77 -11.03 -4.16
C TRP A 93 12.80 -12.14 -4.40
N PHE A 94 12.32 -13.28 -4.90
CA PHE A 94 13.12 -14.43 -5.27
C PHE A 94 14.14 -14.86 -4.19
N ASN A 95 13.67 -15.04 -2.96
CA ASN A 95 14.46 -15.39 -1.77
C ASN A 95 15.45 -14.31 -1.29
N ASN A 96 15.51 -13.15 -1.91
CA ASN A 96 16.43 -12.06 -1.57
C ASN A 96 15.71 -10.91 -0.86
N GLU A 97 16.45 -10.25 0.03
CA GLU A 97 16.07 -8.94 0.59
C GLU A 97 16.72 -7.82 -0.20
N TYR A 98 15.93 -6.82 -0.58
CA TYR A 98 16.37 -5.60 -1.26
C TYR A 98 16.07 -4.40 -0.37
N ASN A 99 17.08 -3.92 0.35
CA ASN A 99 17.00 -2.79 1.27
C ASN A 99 18.02 -1.66 0.96
N LYS A 100 18.76 -1.81 -0.13
CA LYS A 100 19.75 -0.84 -0.63
C LYS A 100 19.59 -0.70 -2.14
N ASN A 101 19.80 0.50 -2.66
CA ASN A 101 19.82 0.77 -4.11
C ASN A 101 18.56 0.32 -4.87
N VAL A 102 17.39 0.32 -4.23
CA VAL A 102 16.12 -0.07 -4.88
C VAL A 102 15.69 0.92 -5.97
N GLY A 103 16.26 2.13 -5.97
CA GLY A 103 16.02 3.13 -7.01
C GLY A 103 14.61 3.70 -6.97
N SER A 104 13.95 3.75 -8.12
CA SER A 104 12.58 4.26 -8.27
C SER A 104 11.57 3.28 -7.72
N ILE A 105 10.67 3.79 -6.89
CA ILE A 105 9.55 3.06 -6.28
C ILE A 105 8.29 3.92 -6.34
N GLN A 106 7.15 3.32 -6.03
CA GLN A 106 5.87 4.00 -5.95
C GLN A 106 5.30 3.88 -4.54
N LEU A 107 4.83 4.98 -3.96
CA LEU A 107 4.19 4.99 -2.64
C LEU A 107 2.68 5.13 -2.80
N LEU A 108 1.93 4.33 -2.04
CA LEU A 108 0.47 4.40 -2.06
C LEU A 108 0.01 5.61 -1.25
N VAL A 109 -0.67 6.53 -1.93
CA VAL A 109 -1.17 7.77 -1.36
C VAL A 109 -2.66 7.62 -1.01
N GLU A 110 -3.01 8.09 0.18
CA GLU A 110 -4.40 8.27 0.56
C GLU A 110 -4.91 9.61 0.00
N LEU A 111 -5.78 9.54 -1.00
CA LEU A 111 -6.43 10.74 -1.53
C LEU A 111 -7.39 11.34 -0.49
N PRO A 112 -7.57 12.68 -0.46
CA PRO A 112 -8.53 13.32 0.43
C PRO A 112 -9.97 12.81 0.25
N ASP A 113 -10.76 12.83 1.32
CA ASP A 113 -12.12 12.30 1.34
C ASP A 113 -13.07 12.93 0.31
N GLN A 114 -12.91 14.21 0.03
CA GLN A 114 -13.71 14.89 -1.00
C GLN A 114 -13.38 14.44 -2.43
N VAL A 115 -12.20 13.82 -2.65
CA VAL A 115 -11.70 13.42 -3.97
C VAL A 115 -11.98 11.94 -4.26
N ARG A 116 -11.73 11.06 -3.29
CA ARG A 116 -11.84 9.60 -3.49
C ARG A 116 -13.27 9.07 -3.48
N GLY A 117 -13.50 8.02 -4.26
CA GLY A 117 -14.76 7.30 -4.36
C GLY A 117 -14.77 5.95 -3.65
N PHE A 118 -13.71 5.65 -2.89
CA PHE A 118 -13.58 4.42 -2.11
C PHE A 118 -12.81 4.70 -0.82
N ASP A 119 -12.89 3.78 0.14
CA ASP A 119 -12.18 3.81 1.40
C ASP A 119 -11.22 2.62 1.51
N TYR A 120 -10.08 2.82 2.16
CA TYR A 120 -9.14 1.74 2.48
C TYR A 120 -9.42 1.15 3.86
N ALA A 121 -9.22 -0.16 4.01
CA ALA A 121 -9.16 -0.81 5.30
C ALA A 121 -8.24 -2.03 5.26
N TRP A 122 -7.60 -2.30 6.38
CA TRP A 122 -6.84 -3.51 6.60
C TRP A 122 -7.79 -4.61 7.07
N LYS A 123 -7.95 -5.66 6.27
CA LYS A 123 -8.92 -6.74 6.51
C LYS A 123 -8.22 -8.08 6.77
N PRO A 124 -8.74 -8.92 7.69
CA PRO A 124 -8.21 -10.27 7.86
C PRO A 124 -8.16 -11.01 6.53
N PHE A 125 -7.11 -11.82 6.32
CA PHE A 125 -6.91 -12.56 5.07
C PHE A 125 -8.16 -13.32 4.63
N LYS A 126 -8.86 -13.97 5.55
CA LYS A 126 -10.09 -14.73 5.27
C LYS A 126 -11.23 -13.87 4.71
N GLU A 127 -11.35 -12.61 5.12
CA GLU A 127 -12.34 -11.67 4.57
C GLU A 127 -11.89 -11.19 3.18
N ALA A 128 -10.60 -10.91 3.03
CA ALA A 128 -10.01 -10.46 1.77
C ALA A 128 -10.01 -11.55 0.67
N ALA A 129 -9.89 -12.82 1.05
CA ALA A 129 -9.77 -13.98 0.17
C ALA A 129 -11.11 -14.55 -0.33
N VAL A 130 -12.26 -13.97 0.07
CA VAL A 130 -13.56 -14.36 -0.48
C VAL A 130 -13.58 -14.11 -1.99
N PHE A 131 -14.05 -15.08 -2.76
CA PHE A 131 -14.24 -14.95 -4.21
C PHE A 131 -15.66 -14.48 -4.54
N GLY A 132 -15.82 -13.77 -5.65
CA GLY A 132 -17.12 -13.26 -6.10
C GLY A 132 -17.47 -11.89 -5.54
N GLU A 133 -18.77 -11.65 -5.34
CA GLU A 133 -19.28 -10.38 -4.83
C GLU A 133 -18.90 -10.21 -3.36
N LYS A 134 -18.18 -9.13 -3.08
CA LYS A 134 -17.74 -8.79 -1.73
C LYS A 134 -17.66 -7.29 -1.57
N GLU A 135 -17.75 -6.86 -0.33
CA GLU A 135 -17.68 -5.45 0.00
C GLU A 135 -16.24 -4.90 -0.11
N TRP A 136 -15.25 -5.72 0.27
CA TRP A 136 -13.85 -5.34 0.38
C TRP A 136 -13.01 -6.09 -0.66
N TYR A 137 -12.44 -5.34 -1.59
CA TYR A 137 -11.56 -5.87 -2.62
C TYR A 137 -10.09 -5.62 -2.24
N PRO A 138 -9.21 -6.63 -2.28
CA PRO A 138 -7.78 -6.41 -2.09
C PRO A 138 -7.28 -5.30 -3.02
N VAL A 139 -6.43 -4.41 -2.50
CA VAL A 139 -5.63 -3.54 -3.35
C VAL A 139 -4.63 -4.44 -4.05
N HIS A 140 -4.69 -4.53 -5.38
CA HIS A 140 -3.80 -5.38 -6.15
C HIS A 140 -3.15 -4.65 -7.33
N VAL A 141 -2.00 -5.17 -7.74
CA VAL A 141 -1.44 -4.93 -9.07
C VAL A 141 -1.49 -6.27 -9.81
N GLU A 142 -2.12 -6.25 -10.98
CA GLU A 142 -2.29 -7.44 -11.80
C GLU A 142 -0.96 -7.90 -12.41
N TYR A 143 -0.76 -9.21 -12.41
CA TYR A 143 0.39 -9.82 -13.07
C TYR A 143 0.05 -11.24 -13.49
N HIS A 144 0.57 -11.67 -14.64
CA HIS A 144 0.20 -12.97 -15.25
C HIS A 144 0.55 -14.19 -14.37
N LYS A 145 1.45 -14.06 -13.38
CA LYS A 145 1.78 -15.12 -12.42
C LYS A 145 0.94 -15.09 -11.14
N GLY A 146 0.13 -14.05 -10.95
CA GLY A 146 -0.67 -13.83 -9.75
C GLY A 146 -0.69 -12.37 -9.32
N ASP A 147 -1.86 -11.89 -8.90
CA ASP A 147 -2.06 -10.52 -8.46
C ASP A 147 -1.42 -10.29 -7.09
N ILE A 148 -0.68 -9.19 -6.94
CA ILE A 148 0.08 -8.93 -5.72
C ILE A 148 -0.59 -7.81 -4.91
N SER A 149 -0.88 -8.08 -3.64
CA SER A 149 -1.52 -7.16 -2.70
C SER A 149 -0.61 -6.81 -1.50
N PRO A 150 -0.73 -5.61 -0.92
CA PRO A 150 -0.05 -5.27 0.33
C PRO A 150 -0.61 -6.07 1.51
N CYS A 151 0.27 -6.58 2.36
CA CYS A 151 -0.12 -7.45 3.48
C CYS A 151 0.74 -7.21 4.71
N VAL A 152 0.13 -7.10 5.89
CA VAL A 152 0.83 -7.17 7.16
C VAL A 152 0.86 -8.62 7.60
N LEU A 153 2.07 -9.18 7.66
CA LEU A 153 2.31 -10.55 8.08
C LEU A 153 2.52 -10.58 9.59
N THR A 154 1.95 -11.60 10.23
CA THR A 154 2.23 -11.94 11.63
C THR A 154 3.32 -13.00 11.66
N VAL A 155 4.52 -12.64 12.09
CA VAL A 155 5.70 -13.52 12.13
C VAL A 155 5.95 -14.02 13.56
N GLU A 156 7.06 -14.74 13.76
CA GLU A 156 7.42 -15.33 15.05
C GLU A 156 7.31 -14.35 16.22
N GLY A 157 6.79 -14.84 17.35
CA GLY A 157 6.54 -14.01 18.54
C GLY A 157 5.38 -13.03 18.41
N GLY A 158 4.49 -13.21 17.43
CA GLY A 158 3.33 -12.35 17.19
C GLY A 158 3.70 -10.97 16.64
N LYS A 159 4.92 -10.83 16.10
CA LYS A 159 5.41 -9.57 15.55
C LYS A 159 4.77 -9.30 14.19
N GLN A 160 4.62 -8.02 13.86
CA GLN A 160 3.96 -7.58 12.64
C GLN A 160 4.94 -6.92 11.68
N ILE A 161 4.84 -7.21 10.39
CA ILE A 161 5.70 -6.59 9.38
C ILE A 161 4.99 -6.51 8.03
N LEU A 162 5.13 -5.37 7.34
CA LEU A 162 4.53 -5.13 6.04
C LEU A 162 5.35 -5.78 4.92
N GLY A 163 4.66 -6.56 4.10
CA GLY A 163 5.17 -7.23 2.90
C GLY A 163 4.07 -7.38 1.86
N LYS A 164 4.06 -8.53 1.17
CA LYS A 164 3.15 -8.80 0.06
C LYS A 164 2.41 -10.13 0.21
N VAL A 165 1.27 -10.23 -0.46
CA VAL A 165 0.51 -11.47 -0.59
C VAL A 165 -0.08 -11.61 -1.98
N ASP A 166 0.01 -12.82 -2.52
CA ASP A 166 -0.87 -13.31 -3.57
C ASP A 166 -2.03 -14.02 -2.88
N VAL A 167 -3.20 -13.39 -2.90
CA VAL A 167 -4.38 -13.86 -2.18
C VAL A 167 -4.90 -15.16 -2.81
N ARG A 168 -4.87 -15.27 -4.14
CA ARG A 168 -5.43 -16.42 -4.87
C ARG A 168 -4.57 -17.67 -4.66
N ASN A 169 -3.25 -17.50 -4.66
CA ASN A 169 -2.31 -18.60 -4.48
C ASN A 169 -1.91 -18.84 -3.01
N GLU A 170 -2.59 -18.18 -2.06
CA GLU A 170 -2.30 -18.22 -0.61
C GLU A 170 -0.80 -18.14 -0.31
N ARG A 171 -0.10 -17.19 -0.94
CA ARG A 171 1.35 -17.03 -0.82
C ARG A 171 1.70 -15.63 -0.38
N ALA A 172 2.19 -15.48 0.84
CA ALA A 172 2.67 -14.21 1.36
C ALA A 172 4.16 -14.23 1.63
N THR A 173 4.80 -13.08 1.51
CA THR A 173 6.24 -12.97 1.74
C THR A 173 6.60 -11.62 2.33
N VAL A 174 7.67 -11.60 3.10
CA VAL A 174 8.27 -10.37 3.61
C VAL A 174 9.78 -10.55 3.73
N ALA A 175 10.55 -9.51 3.41
CA ALA A 175 12.00 -9.55 3.56
C ALA A 175 12.47 -8.87 4.83
N TYR A 176 13.38 -9.54 5.53
CA TYR A 176 14.15 -9.05 6.67
C TYR A 176 15.33 -9.99 6.96
N ASN A 177 16.38 -9.47 7.61
CA ASN A 177 17.58 -10.23 8.02
C ASN A 177 18.28 -10.98 6.86
N GLY A 178 18.40 -10.33 5.71
CA GLY A 178 19.12 -10.78 4.53
C GLY A 178 18.34 -11.72 3.60
N LYS A 179 17.06 -12.01 3.88
CA LYS A 179 16.29 -13.02 3.14
C LYS A 179 14.81 -12.64 2.99
N GLU A 180 14.17 -13.12 1.93
CA GLU A 180 12.71 -13.17 1.81
C GLU A 180 12.15 -14.40 2.56
N HIS A 181 11.29 -14.15 3.54
CA HIS A 181 10.56 -15.17 4.30
C HIS A 181 9.23 -15.45 3.59
N ILE A 182 8.92 -16.72 3.38
CA ILE A 182 7.81 -17.17 2.55
C ILE A 182 6.83 -17.99 3.39
N PHE A 183 5.55 -17.66 3.26
CA PHE A 183 4.43 -18.28 3.95
C PHE A 183 3.42 -18.74 2.89
N VAL A 184 2.93 -19.97 3.03
CA VAL A 184 2.02 -20.60 2.07
C VAL A 184 0.84 -21.29 2.76
N GLY A 185 -0.29 -21.37 2.05
CA GLY A 185 -1.47 -22.08 2.50
C GLY A 185 -1.99 -21.54 3.84
N PRO A 186 -2.40 -22.40 4.81
CA PRO A 186 -2.99 -21.97 6.07
C PRO A 186 -2.16 -21.00 6.91
N THR A 187 -0.84 -20.95 6.70
CA THR A 187 0.05 -20.03 7.43
C THR A 187 -0.20 -18.55 7.09
N VAL A 188 -0.88 -18.25 5.99
CA VAL A 188 -1.21 -16.86 5.61
C VAL A 188 -2.50 -16.34 6.25
N HIS A 189 -3.32 -17.22 6.81
CA HIS A 189 -4.64 -16.87 7.36
C HIS A 189 -4.63 -15.87 8.53
N PRO A 190 -3.59 -15.82 9.38
CA PRO A 190 -3.47 -14.80 10.43
C PRO A 190 -3.11 -13.40 9.92
N PHE A 191 -2.86 -13.23 8.61
CA PHE A 191 -2.37 -11.97 8.06
C PHE A 191 -3.50 -11.00 7.76
N VAL A 192 -3.14 -9.75 7.53
CA VAL A 192 -4.08 -8.66 7.28
C VAL A 192 -3.74 -7.99 5.95
N VAL A 193 -4.69 -7.99 5.03
CA VAL A 193 -4.53 -7.52 3.64
C VAL A 193 -5.13 -6.13 3.50
N LEU A 194 -4.43 -5.23 2.81
CA LEU A 194 -5.01 -3.94 2.46
C LEU A 194 -6.11 -4.14 1.41
N CYS A 195 -7.32 -3.70 1.75
CA CYS A 195 -8.48 -3.74 0.88
C CYS A 195 -9.04 -2.33 0.65
N ARG A 196 -9.88 -2.21 -0.37
CA ARG A 196 -10.66 -1.02 -0.70
C ARG A 196 -12.13 -1.37 -0.89
N LYS A 197 -13.02 -0.46 -0.50
CA LYS A 197 -14.47 -0.55 -0.65
C LYS A 197 -14.99 0.69 -1.37
N ALA A 198 -15.78 0.50 -2.43
CA ALA A 198 -16.43 1.60 -3.12
C ALA A 198 -17.47 2.29 -2.21
N ARG A 199 -17.50 3.63 -2.23
CA ARG A 199 -18.48 4.43 -1.50
C ARG A 199 -19.87 4.32 -2.16
N PRO A 200 -20.96 4.64 -1.44
CA PRO A 200 -22.31 4.59 -2.00
C PRO A 200 -22.41 5.33 -3.36
N GLY A 201 -22.97 4.66 -4.36
CA GLY A 201 -23.12 5.18 -5.72
C GLY A 201 -21.84 5.15 -6.57
N GLN A 202 -20.74 4.59 -6.06
CA GLN A 202 -19.51 4.35 -6.82
C GLN A 202 -19.33 2.85 -7.11
N LYS A 203 -18.56 2.53 -8.15
CA LYS A 203 -18.20 1.17 -8.52
C LYS A 203 -16.75 1.12 -8.95
N PHE A 204 -16.06 0.02 -8.64
CA PHE A 204 -14.81 -0.30 -9.30
C PHE A 204 -15.13 -0.80 -10.70
N ASP A 205 -14.32 -0.41 -11.68
CA ASP A 205 -14.36 -0.96 -13.03
C ASP A 205 -13.70 -2.34 -13.07
#